data_AF-A0A924V4X5-F1
#
_entry.id   AF-A0A924V4X5-F1
#
_cell.length_a   1.000
_cell.length_b   1.000
_cell.length_c   1.000
_cell.angle_alpha   90.00
_cell.angle_beta   90.00
_cell.angle_gamma   90.00
#
_symmetry.space_group_name_H-M   'P 1'
#
loop_
_entity.id
_entity.type
_entity.pdbx_description
1 polymer ?
#
loop_
_entity_poly.entity_id
_entity_poly.type
_entity_poly.pdbx_seq_one_letter_code
_entity_poly.pdbx_strand_id
1 'polypeptide(L)'
;MKYKQQLKNNLHLVIAFTILITVAVVSAYTRDSKENPISRPIEVDTIIPKGYVLVPLELENREAISSVIQNFGIIDLFCGNPDGGRSRKIASRIKLIRAPYNPNQFAALVKEQLSERIMKESGQFYAVIQNKAEQEGENDNIPIQTKKSISIEYQK
;
A
#
# COMPACT_ATOMS: atom_id res chain seq x y z
N MET A 1 -38.88 -5.16 -60.26
CA MET A 1 -38.40 -6.54 -60.02
C MET A 1 -36.87 -6.73 -60.07
N LYS A 2 -36.07 -5.80 -60.64
CA LYS A 2 -34.59 -5.94 -60.72
C LYS A 2 -33.86 -5.97 -59.37
N TYR A 3 -34.39 -5.31 -58.34
CA TYR A 3 -33.80 -5.26 -56.99
C TYR A 3 -33.72 -6.63 -56.30
N LYS A 4 -34.77 -7.47 -56.45
CA LYS A 4 -34.80 -8.82 -55.87
C LYS A 4 -33.76 -9.76 -56.51
N GLN A 5 -33.42 -9.53 -57.78
CA GLN A 5 -32.40 -10.30 -58.50
C GLN A 5 -30.99 -9.91 -58.02
N GLN A 6 -30.74 -8.62 -57.82
CA GLN A 6 -29.46 -8.10 -57.31
C GLN A 6 -29.20 -8.54 -55.87
N LEU A 7 -30.24 -8.68 -55.04
CA LEU A 7 -30.13 -9.18 -53.68
C LEU A 7 -29.73 -10.66 -53.61
N LYS A 8 -30.19 -11.47 -54.56
CA LYS A 8 -29.83 -12.90 -54.65
C LYS A 8 -28.40 -13.11 -55.10
N ASN A 9 -27.90 -12.30 -56.03
CA ASN A 9 -26.53 -12.43 -56.55
C ASN A 9 -25.47 -11.95 -55.54
N ASN A 10 -25.82 -10.98 -54.70
CA ASN A 10 -24.93 -10.42 -53.68
C ASN A 10 -25.30 -10.90 -52.26
N LEU A 11 -25.91 -12.08 -52.15
CA LEU A 11 -26.38 -12.63 -50.88
C LEU A 11 -25.25 -12.75 -49.86
N HIS A 12 -24.06 -13.17 -50.29
CA HIS A 12 -22.87 -13.25 -49.43
C HIS A 12 -22.47 -11.88 -48.86
N LEU A 13 -22.59 -10.81 -49.65
CA LEU A 13 -22.26 -9.46 -49.23
C LEU A 13 -23.28 -8.94 -48.21
N VAL A 14 -24.56 -9.24 -48.42
CA VAL A 14 -25.63 -8.90 -47.46
C VAL A 14 -25.44 -9.63 -46.14
N ILE A 15 -25.09 -10.93 -46.17
CA ILE A 15 -24.81 -11.73 -44.97
C ILE A 15 -23.58 -11.18 -44.21
N ALA A 16 -22.50 -10.82 -44.92
CA ALA A 16 -21.31 -10.26 -44.29
C ALA A 16 -21.62 -8.92 -43.58
N PHE A 17 -22.43 -8.05 -44.20
CA PHE A 17 -22.85 -6.79 -43.61
C PHE A 17 -23.74 -6.99 -42.37
N THR A 18 -24.69 -7.92 -42.41
CA THR A 18 -25.53 -8.20 -41.24
C THR A 18 -24.73 -8.78 -40.08
N ILE A 19 -23.77 -9.67 -40.34
CA ILE A 19 -22.87 -10.18 -39.29
C ILE A 19 -22.04 -9.04 -38.69
N LEU A 20 -21.46 -8.17 -39.52
CA LEU A 20 -20.63 -7.06 -39.07
C LEU A 20 -21.41 -6.05 -38.22
N ILE A 21 -22.64 -5.71 -38.63
CA ILE A 21 -23.53 -4.85 -37.84
C ILE A 21 -23.88 -5.51 -36.50
N THR A 22 -24.19 -6.80 -36.50
CA THR A 22 -24.53 -7.53 -35.27
C THR A 22 -23.36 -7.55 -34.29
N VAL A 23 -22.14 -7.81 -34.77
CA VAL A 23 -20.92 -7.79 -33.96
C VAL A 23 -20.63 -6.38 -33.43
N ALA A 24 -20.82 -5.35 -34.24
CA ALA A 24 -20.62 -3.96 -33.82
C ALA A 24 -21.62 -3.56 -32.72
N VAL A 25 -22.89 -3.96 -32.85
CA VAL A 25 -23.92 -3.70 -31.83
C VAL A 25 -23.61 -4.45 -30.54
N VAL A 26 -23.28 -5.74 -30.60
CA VAL A 26 -22.89 -6.53 -29.42
C VAL A 26 -21.63 -5.95 -28.75
N SER A 27 -20.64 -5.51 -29.53
CA SER A 27 -19.43 -4.87 -28.99
C SER A 27 -19.72 -3.49 -28.38
N ALA A 28 -20.72 -2.75 -28.85
CA ALA A 28 -21.10 -1.48 -28.27
C ALA A 28 -21.81 -1.69 -26.91
N TYR A 29 -22.70 -2.67 -26.82
CA TYR A 29 -23.40 -2.99 -25.56
C TYR A 29 -22.51 -3.66 -24.51
N THR A 30 -21.43 -4.34 -24.91
CA THR A 30 -20.47 -4.94 -23.96
C THR A 30 -19.36 -3.98 -23.51
N ARG A 31 -19.32 -2.75 -24.04
CA ARG A 31 -18.31 -1.73 -23.66
C ARG A 31 -18.73 -0.84 -22.48
N ASP A 32 -19.95 -0.96 -21.98
CA ASP A 32 -20.37 -0.31 -20.73
C ASP A 32 -19.96 -1.16 -19.53
N SER A 33 -18.77 -0.88 -18.97
CA SER A 33 -18.41 -0.99 -17.54
C SER A 33 -16.89 -1.06 -17.34
N LYS A 34 -16.14 -0.21 -18.03
CA LYS A 34 -14.84 0.23 -17.51
C LYS A 34 -14.98 1.69 -17.10
N GLU A 35 -15.88 1.93 -16.15
CA GLU A 35 -15.84 3.16 -15.37
C GLU A 35 -14.43 3.25 -14.79
N ASN A 36 -13.64 4.19 -15.29
CA ASN A 36 -12.51 4.70 -14.51
C ASN A 36 -13.14 5.18 -13.20
N PRO A 37 -12.81 4.58 -12.04
CA PRO A 37 -13.37 5.07 -10.80
C PRO A 37 -12.92 6.52 -10.69
N ILE A 38 -13.91 7.42 -10.67
CA ILE A 38 -13.71 8.83 -10.37
C ILE A 38 -12.94 8.85 -9.06
N SER A 39 -11.66 9.23 -9.15
CA SER A 39 -10.76 9.38 -8.02
C SER A 39 -11.30 10.52 -7.16
N ARG A 40 -12.26 10.21 -6.29
CA ARG A 40 -12.61 11.08 -5.18
C ARG A 40 -11.32 11.27 -4.39
N PRO A 41 -10.89 12.51 -4.09
CA PRO A 41 -9.77 12.70 -3.18
C PRO A 41 -10.11 11.95 -1.91
N ILE A 42 -9.33 10.92 -1.61
CA ILE A 42 -9.52 10.08 -0.43
C ILE A 42 -9.29 11.00 0.76
N GLU A 43 -10.36 11.41 1.43
CA GLU A 43 -10.29 12.11 2.70
C GLU A 43 -9.67 11.14 3.72
N VAL A 44 -8.44 11.46 4.13
CA VAL A 44 -7.56 10.63 4.97
C VAL A 44 -8.26 10.22 6.28
N ASP A 45 -9.20 11.04 6.75
CA ASP A 45 -9.99 10.82 7.97
C ASP A 45 -11.00 9.66 7.84
N THR A 46 -11.36 9.24 6.62
CA THR A 46 -12.37 8.18 6.38
C THR A 46 -11.77 6.76 6.41
N ILE A 47 -10.43 6.63 6.53
CA ILE A 47 -9.73 5.34 6.41
C ILE A 47 -9.04 4.89 7.71
N ILE A 48 -8.95 5.77 8.72
CA ILE A 48 -8.28 5.42 9.98
C ILE A 48 -9.22 4.52 10.82
N PRO A 49 -8.80 3.30 11.18
CA PRO A 49 -9.62 2.41 12.01
C PRO A 49 -9.88 3.01 13.40
N LYS A 50 -11.01 2.66 14.02
CA LYS A 50 -11.31 3.08 15.40
C LYS A 50 -10.20 2.66 16.36
N GLY A 51 -9.78 3.57 17.23
CA GLY A 51 -8.70 3.34 18.22
C GLY A 51 -7.28 3.43 17.64
N TYR A 52 -7.15 3.81 16.36
CA TYR A 52 -5.88 4.11 15.72
C TYR A 52 -5.79 5.59 15.40
N VAL A 53 -4.56 6.08 15.32
CA VAL A 53 -4.25 7.46 14.96
C VAL A 53 -3.07 7.48 13.99
N LEU A 54 -3.02 8.50 13.15
CA LEU A 54 -1.89 8.78 12.28
C LEU A 54 -0.95 9.77 12.97
N VAL A 55 0.26 9.33 13.23
CA VAL A 55 1.30 10.15 13.83
C VAL A 55 2.28 10.55 12.74
N PRO A 56 2.41 11.84 12.40
CA PRO A 56 3.43 12.28 11.45
C PRO A 56 4.82 12.01 12.04
N LEU A 57 5.68 11.40 11.23
CA LEU A 57 7.05 11.03 11.63
C LEU A 57 8.06 11.70 10.72
N GLU A 58 9.01 12.40 11.34
CA GLU A 58 10.21 12.89 10.67
C GLU A 58 11.33 11.86 10.91
N LEU A 59 11.63 11.11 9.85
CA LEU A 59 12.66 10.07 9.89
C LEU A 59 13.98 10.64 9.35
N GLU A 60 15.08 10.41 10.05
CA GLU A 60 16.42 10.77 9.56
C GLU A 60 16.77 9.98 8.30
N ASN A 61 16.42 8.69 8.27
CA ASN A 61 16.67 7.82 7.13
C ASN A 61 15.52 7.82 6.09
N ARG A 62 14.76 8.91 5.97
CA ARG A 62 13.59 9.00 5.07
C ARG A 62 13.90 8.67 3.61
N GLU A 63 15.06 9.06 3.10
CA GLU A 63 15.46 8.83 1.70
C GLU A 63 15.62 7.34 1.43
N ALA A 64 16.31 6.62 2.32
CA ALA A 64 16.47 5.17 2.25
C ALA A 64 15.13 4.43 2.39
N ILE A 65 14.22 4.94 3.22
CA ILE A 65 12.87 4.37 3.34
C ILE A 65 12.06 4.60 2.06
N SER A 66 12.19 5.79 1.47
CA SER A 66 11.41 6.20 0.30
C SER A 66 11.78 5.43 -0.98
N SER A 67 13.01 4.90 -1.06
CA SER A 67 13.45 4.08 -2.20
C SER A 67 12.92 2.65 -2.14
N VAL A 68 12.57 2.16 -0.94
CA VAL A 68 12.10 0.79 -0.74
C VAL A 68 10.56 0.73 -0.65
N ILE A 69 9.94 1.73 -0.02
CA ILE A 69 8.49 1.76 0.20
C ILE A 69 7.82 2.63 -0.87
N GLN A 70 6.87 2.05 -1.63
CA GLN A 70 6.00 2.81 -2.52
C GLN A 70 4.95 3.59 -1.72
N ASN A 71 3.87 2.92 -1.30
CA ASN A 71 2.73 3.56 -0.63
C ASN A 71 2.73 3.35 0.89
N PHE A 72 3.05 2.12 1.34
CA PHE A 72 3.12 1.76 2.75
C PHE A 72 4.06 0.58 2.98
N GLY A 73 4.59 0.49 4.21
CA GLY A 73 5.41 -0.62 4.67
C GLY A 73 5.26 -0.86 6.16
N ILE A 74 5.83 -1.96 6.63
CA ILE A 74 5.88 -2.30 8.05
C ILE A 74 7.27 -1.96 8.54
N ILE A 75 7.36 -1.24 9.65
CA ILE A 75 8.63 -0.81 10.21
C ILE A 75 8.73 -1.09 11.70
N ASP A 76 9.97 -1.19 12.17
CA ASP A 76 10.29 -0.91 13.56
C ASP A 76 10.75 0.55 13.68
N LEU A 77 10.28 1.22 14.73
CA LEU A 77 10.61 2.60 15.04
C LEU A 77 11.59 2.67 16.20
N PHE A 78 12.70 3.35 15.97
CA PHE A 78 13.74 3.61 16.95
C PHE A 78 13.89 5.12 17.19
N CYS A 79 14.32 5.50 18.38
CA CYS A 79 14.73 6.85 18.71
C CYS A 79 16.14 6.87 19.29
N GLY A 80 16.86 7.94 18.98
CA GLY A 80 18.24 8.17 19.39
C GLY A 80 19.22 7.90 18.26
N ASN A 81 20.52 8.05 18.57
CA ASN A 81 21.57 7.95 17.57
C ASN A 81 21.96 6.47 17.31
N PRO A 82 21.82 5.95 16.07
CA PRO A 82 22.21 4.58 15.72
C PRO A 82 23.73 4.39 15.63
N ASP A 83 24.51 5.43 15.35
CA ASP A 83 25.94 5.33 15.01
C ASP A 83 26.88 5.41 16.23
N GLY A 84 26.37 5.78 17.40
CA GLY A 84 27.22 5.92 18.59
C GLY A 84 26.50 6.11 19.93
N GLY A 85 25.16 6.09 19.93
CA GLY A 85 24.34 6.24 21.14
C GLY A 85 23.54 4.98 21.45
N ARG A 86 22.87 4.97 22.61
CA ARG A 86 21.86 3.96 22.92
C ARG A 86 20.60 4.25 22.08
N SER A 87 20.44 3.57 20.95
CA SER A 87 19.17 3.57 20.22
C SER A 87 18.12 2.77 20.99
N ARG A 88 16.93 3.33 21.20
CA ARG A 88 15.82 2.65 21.87
C ARG A 88 14.73 2.33 20.86
N LYS A 89 14.30 1.07 20.80
CA LYS A 89 13.09 0.68 20.06
C LYS A 89 11.86 1.25 20.78
N ILE A 90 11.08 2.09 20.11
CA ILE A 90 9.85 2.68 20.65
C ILE A 90 8.66 1.81 20.28
N ALA A 91 8.61 1.38 19.02
CA ALA A 91 7.53 0.60 18.47
C ALA A 91 8.09 -0.46 17.53
N SER A 92 7.38 -1.58 17.43
CA SER A 92 7.73 -2.65 16.51
C SER A 92 6.56 -2.92 15.59
N ARG A 93 6.86 -3.30 14.35
CA ARG A 93 5.88 -3.73 13.35
C ARG A 93 4.70 -2.78 13.15
N ILE A 94 4.97 -1.48 13.16
CA ILE A 94 3.95 -0.45 12.89
C ILE A 94 3.86 -0.17 11.40
N LYS A 95 2.67 0.18 10.92
CA LYS A 95 2.46 0.51 9.51
C LYS A 95 2.89 1.95 9.25
N LEU A 96 3.90 2.13 8.42
CA LEU A 96 4.31 3.43 7.88
C LEU A 96 3.59 3.67 6.57
N ILE A 97 3.00 4.86 6.43
CA ILE A 97 2.22 5.26 5.26
C ILE A 97 2.84 6.56 4.71
N ARG A 98 3.00 6.62 3.39
CA ARG A 98 3.42 7.84 2.70
C ARG A 98 2.22 8.79 2.57
N ALA A 99 2.41 10.07 2.88
CA ALA A 99 1.32 11.03 2.75
C ALA A 99 0.90 11.20 1.27
N PRO A 100 -0.41 11.18 0.94
CA PRO A 100 -0.87 11.26 -0.46
C PRO A 100 -0.47 12.55 -1.17
N TYR A 101 -0.52 13.67 -0.44
CA TYR A 101 -0.27 15.01 -1.00
C TYR A 101 1.19 15.46 -0.86
N ASN A 102 2.00 14.76 -0.06
CA ASN A 102 3.40 15.07 0.13
C ASN A 102 4.23 13.78 0.21
N PRO A 103 4.88 13.35 -0.87
CA PRO A 103 5.59 12.07 -0.90
C PRO A 103 6.83 12.06 0.02
N ASN A 104 7.30 13.21 0.50
CA ASN A 104 8.44 13.31 1.41
C ASN A 104 8.04 13.19 2.88
N GLN A 105 6.74 13.15 3.17
CA GLN A 105 6.21 13.05 4.52
C GLN A 105 5.67 11.65 4.78
N PHE A 106 6.00 11.13 5.95
CA PHE A 106 5.53 9.84 6.41
C PHE A 106 4.67 9.99 7.66
N ALA A 107 3.71 9.09 7.80
CA ALA A 107 2.91 8.95 9.00
C ALA A 107 2.89 7.49 9.43
N ALA A 108 3.00 7.25 10.73
CA ALA A 108 2.79 5.94 11.31
C ALA A 108 1.35 5.76 11.78
N LEU A 109 0.73 4.67 11.37
CA LEU A 109 -0.55 4.22 11.89
C LEU A 109 -0.30 3.38 13.14
N VAL A 110 -0.72 3.92 14.29
CA VAL A 110 -0.48 3.31 15.61
C VAL A 110 -1.75 3.34 16.46
N LYS A 111 -1.82 2.50 17.50
CA LYS A 111 -2.87 2.60 18.52
C LYS A 111 -2.70 3.92 19.28
N GLU A 112 -3.80 4.54 19.70
CA GLU A 112 -3.82 5.85 20.37
C GLU A 112 -2.94 5.92 21.63
N GLN A 113 -2.83 4.83 22.41
CA GLN A 113 -1.96 4.81 23.59
C GLN A 113 -0.47 4.90 23.21
N LEU A 114 -0.11 4.42 22.02
CA LEU A 114 1.26 4.41 21.53
C LEU A 114 1.66 5.77 20.94
N SER A 115 0.70 6.57 20.43
CA SER A 115 1.01 7.91 19.93
C SER A 115 1.49 8.83 21.04
N GLU A 116 0.89 8.77 22.23
CA GLU A 116 1.39 9.54 23.37
C GLU A 116 2.85 9.23 23.70
N ARG A 117 3.23 7.95 23.59
CA ARG A 117 4.60 7.52 23.84
C ARG A 117 5.55 8.07 22.79
N ILE A 118 5.19 8.01 21.51
CA ILE A 118 6.00 8.56 20.42
C ILE A 118 6.18 10.08 20.60
N MET A 119 5.12 10.81 20.92
CA MET A 119 5.16 12.27 21.08
C MET A 119 5.97 12.74 22.31
N LYS A 120 6.12 11.89 23.34
CA LYS A 120 6.93 12.18 24.53
C LYS A 120 8.43 11.96 24.32
N GLU A 121 8.82 11.21 23.29
CA GLU A 121 10.23 10.94 23.02
C GLU A 121 10.87 12.15 22.33
N SER A 122 11.88 12.72 22.98
CA SER A 122 12.69 13.80 22.43
C SER A 122 13.91 13.21 21.72
N GLY A 123 13.90 13.16 20.39
CA GLY A 123 15.04 12.69 19.63
C GLY A 123 14.74 12.44 18.17
N GLN A 124 15.80 12.10 17.42
CA GLN A 124 15.72 11.71 16.03
C GLN A 124 15.11 10.31 15.90
N PHE A 125 14.19 10.15 14.95
CA PHE A 125 13.56 8.87 14.67
C PHE A 125 14.22 8.17 13.49
N TYR A 126 14.39 6.87 13.65
CA TYR A 126 14.89 5.97 12.61
C TYR A 126 13.91 4.83 12.41
N ALA A 127 13.67 4.49 11.14
CA ALA A 127 12.81 3.37 10.78
C ALA A 127 13.62 2.21 10.21
N VAL A 128 13.29 0.97 10.56
CA VAL A 128 13.85 -0.23 9.93
C VAL A 128 12.73 -1.00 9.28
N ILE A 129 12.86 -1.31 7.99
CA ILE A 129 11.82 -2.01 7.23
C ILE A 129 11.79 -3.48 7.64
N GLN A 130 10.60 -3.97 7.95
CA GLN A 130 10.34 -5.36 8.29
C GLN A 130 9.79 -6.13 7.08
N ASN A 131 10.12 -7.41 7.00
CA ASN A 131 9.62 -8.29 5.95
C ASN A 131 8.12 -8.53 6.13
N LYS A 132 7.35 -8.40 5.04
CA LYS A 132 5.90 -8.62 5.01
C LYS A 132 5.52 -10.10 5.20
N ALA A 133 6.43 -11.03 4.90
CA ALA A 133 6.15 -12.48 4.94
C ALA A 133 5.97 -13.04 6.37
N GLU A 134 6.37 -12.31 7.42
CA GLU A 134 6.20 -12.76 8.81
C GLU A 134 4.78 -12.50 9.36
N GLN A 135 3.78 -12.23 8.51
CA GLN A 135 2.44 -11.82 8.93
C GLN A 135 1.51 -12.94 9.41
N GLU A 136 1.89 -14.22 9.38
CA GLU A 136 1.01 -15.31 9.83
C GLU A 136 1.14 -15.70 11.31
N GLY A 137 1.94 -14.99 12.11
CA GLY A 137 2.21 -15.43 13.47
C GLY A 137 2.38 -14.34 14.51
N GLU A 138 1.41 -13.46 14.73
CA GLU A 138 1.33 -12.77 16.04
C GLU A 138 -0.08 -12.21 16.31
N ASN A 139 -0.95 -13.06 16.85
CA ASN A 139 -2.06 -12.60 17.68
C ASN A 139 -1.50 -11.88 18.91
N ASP A 140 -2.10 -10.73 19.24
CA ASP A 140 -1.87 -9.90 20.42
C ASP A 140 -1.62 -10.72 21.71
N ASN A 141 -0.37 -11.12 21.94
CA ASN A 141 0.15 -11.49 23.24
C ASN A 141 1.55 -10.91 23.30
N ILE A 142 1.77 -9.99 24.21
CA ILE A 142 3.10 -9.57 24.63
C ILE A 142 3.52 -10.55 25.73
N PRO A 143 4.42 -11.52 25.52
CA PRO A 143 5.06 -12.19 26.62
C PRO A 143 6.38 -11.46 26.92
N ILE A 144 6.45 -11.00 28.16
CA ILE A 144 7.64 -10.45 28.80
C ILE A 144 8.77 -11.50 28.77
N GLN A 145 9.91 -11.10 28.19
CA GLN A 145 11.30 -11.57 28.43
C GLN A 145 11.63 -13.07 28.38
N THR A 146 12.61 -13.43 27.54
CA THR A 146 13.91 -13.91 28.07
C THR A 146 15.01 -13.82 27.01
N LYS A 147 16.11 -13.20 27.41
CA LYS A 147 17.34 -12.95 26.64
C LYS A 147 18.05 -14.28 26.37
N LYS A 148 18.01 -14.80 25.14
CA LYS A 148 18.89 -15.89 24.70
C LYS A 148 19.99 -15.30 23.83
N SER A 149 21.20 -15.18 24.39
CA SER A 149 22.40 -14.80 23.65
C SER A 149 22.78 -15.91 22.67
N ILE A 150 22.83 -15.60 21.38
CA ILE A 150 23.35 -16.51 20.35
C ILE A 150 24.81 -16.12 20.14
N SER A 151 25.73 -17.02 20.47
CA SER A 151 27.16 -16.91 20.16
C SER A 151 27.37 -17.28 18.69
N ILE A 152 27.88 -16.34 17.89
CA ILE A 152 28.30 -16.62 16.51
C ILE A 152 29.80 -16.94 16.57
N GLU A 153 30.15 -18.20 16.35
CA GLU A 153 31.54 -18.65 16.19
C GLU A 153 31.95 -18.48 14.72
N TYR A 154 33.09 -17.84 14.48
CA TYR A 154 33.66 -17.70 13.15
C TYR A 154 34.52 -18.92 12.84
N GLN A 155 34.19 -19.64 11.76
CA GLN A 155 35.10 -20.64 11.18
C GLN A 155 36.23 -19.92 10.44
N LYS A 156 37.45 -20.39 10.69
CA LYS A 156 38.73 -19.88 10.20
C LYS A 156 39.10 -20.49 8.85
#